data_AF-A0ABC9A6S9-F1
#
_entry.id   AF-A0ABC9A6S9-F1
#
_cell.length_a   1.000
_cell.length_b   1.000
_cell.length_c   1.000
_cell.angle_alpha   90.00
_cell.angle_beta   90.00
_cell.angle_gamma   90.00
#
_symmetry.space_group_name_H-M   'P 1'
#
loop_
_entity.id
_entity.type
_entity.pdbx_description
1 polymer ?
#
loop_
_entity_poly.entity_id
_entity_poly.type
_entity_poly.pdbx_seq_one_letter_code
_entity_poly.pdbx_strand_id
1 'polypeptide(L)'
;MLLHHRLLPRLVFLPSTHTSTSASTLLRPPRLPRHLSLSPRFCALSHLAAPQTVDESDNEGPPHGDVQVKLALDRLFVPPGATVDAGDQEAVSARVLKGSNIVLGPYARGDAQVVNADFVKSSVRPDDCPRDGLPEFALVGRSNVGKSSLLNSIVRRKRLALTSKKPGKTQCINHFKVNDSWYLVDLPGYGYASAPQEARTNWDEFTRNYFLSRESLVSVFLLIDASIPAKKIDLDYASWLGQNKRKKKKNGGRRPEENVETFQGLIREYFEAAPPWIMTSSVTNQGRDEILLHMSQLRNYWLKH
;
A
#
# COMPACT_ATOMS: atom_id res chain seq x y z
N MET A 1 8.56 5.18 -5.40
CA MET A 1 7.11 5.36 -5.15
C MET A 1 6.95 6.10 -3.83
N LEU A 2 6.04 7.06 -3.68
CA LEU A 2 5.66 7.64 -2.39
C LEU A 2 4.27 7.13 -2.00
N LEU A 3 4.10 6.80 -0.74
CA LEU A 3 2.87 6.25 -0.19
C LEU A 3 2.18 7.30 0.69
N HIS A 4 0.90 7.55 0.44
CA HIS A 4 0.05 8.32 1.35
C HIS A 4 -1.02 7.41 1.95
N HIS A 5 -1.00 7.28 3.27
CA HIS A 5 -2.03 6.54 4.01
C HIS A 5 -3.23 7.43 4.27
N ARG A 6 -4.39 7.04 3.76
CA ARG A 6 -5.66 7.67 4.16
C ARG A 6 -6.20 6.99 5.42
N LEU A 7 -5.44 7.08 6.51
CA LEU A 7 -6.01 6.86 7.84
C LEU A 7 -6.96 8.03 8.10
N LEU A 8 -8.26 7.72 8.17
CA LEU A 8 -9.30 8.72 8.39
C LEU A 8 -9.01 9.50 9.69
N PRO A 9 -9.21 10.82 9.73
CA PRO A 9 -9.09 11.60 10.95
C PRO A 9 -10.28 11.29 11.87
N ARG A 10 -10.19 10.19 12.62
CA ARG A 10 -11.20 9.80 13.63
C ARG A 10 -10.72 9.83 15.08
N LEU A 11 -9.45 10.18 15.30
CA LEU A 11 -8.92 10.48 16.63
C LEU A 11 -8.16 11.81 16.61
N VAL A 12 -8.93 12.91 16.54
CA VAL A 12 -8.50 14.16 17.18
C VAL A 12 -8.52 13.90 18.68
N PHE A 13 -7.42 13.40 19.23
CA PHE A 13 -7.24 13.37 20.68
C PHE A 13 -7.03 14.81 21.16
N LEU A 14 -8.09 15.39 21.72
CA LEU A 14 -7.97 16.57 22.56
C LEU A 14 -7.05 16.24 23.75
N PRO A 15 -6.08 17.10 24.10
CA PRO A 15 -5.23 16.87 25.25
C PRO A 15 -6.00 17.20 26.53
N SER A 16 -6.63 16.20 27.15
CA SER A 16 -7.14 16.31 28.51
C SER A 16 -6.00 16.10 29.51
N THR A 17 -5.70 17.14 30.28
CA THR A 17 -4.64 17.18 31.29
C THR A 17 -4.88 16.25 32.47
N HIS A 18 -3.78 15.92 33.16
CA HIS A 18 -3.68 15.07 34.35
C HIS A 18 -4.79 15.24 35.40
N THR A 19 -5.17 14.14 36.07
CA THR A 19 -4.84 13.94 37.50
C THR A 19 -5.07 12.50 37.97
N SER A 20 -4.37 12.10 39.02
CA SER A 20 -4.54 10.83 39.75
C SER A 20 -5.78 10.85 40.64
N THR A 21 -6.31 9.66 40.99
CA THR A 21 -6.35 9.13 42.39
C THR A 21 -7.05 7.76 42.41
N SER A 22 -6.65 6.91 43.35
CA SER A 22 -7.12 5.55 43.61
C SER A 22 -8.48 5.48 44.31
N ALA A 23 -9.27 4.44 44.00
CA ALA A 23 -10.06 3.69 44.99
C ALA A 23 -10.62 2.38 44.38
N SER A 24 -10.64 1.33 45.19
CA SER A 24 -11.30 0.04 44.93
C SER A 24 -12.81 0.09 45.26
N THR A 25 -13.61 -0.79 44.64
CA THR A 25 -14.66 -1.60 45.30
C THR A 25 -15.23 -2.66 44.34
N LEU A 26 -15.63 -3.80 44.91
CA LEU A 26 -16.17 -4.99 44.25
C LEU A 26 -17.60 -4.78 43.71
N LEU A 27 -17.99 -5.51 42.66
CA LEU A 27 -19.27 -6.27 42.62
C LEU A 27 -19.35 -7.25 41.42
N ARG A 28 -20.11 -8.33 41.63
CA ARG A 28 -20.39 -9.51 40.77
C ARG A 28 -21.88 -9.90 41.04
N PRO A 29 -22.51 -10.89 40.38
CA PRO A 29 -22.16 -11.61 39.15
C PRO A 29 -23.14 -11.22 38.01
N PRO A 30 -24.18 -11.96 37.51
CA PRO A 30 -24.58 -13.38 37.64
C PRO A 30 -23.97 -14.26 36.52
N ARG A 31 -24.64 -15.37 36.15
CA ARG A 31 -24.44 -16.29 35.01
C ARG A 31 -25.79 -16.98 34.71
N LEU A 32 -25.91 -17.65 33.55
CA LEU A 32 -26.56 -18.98 33.29
C LEU A 32 -27.29 -19.01 31.91
N PRO A 33 -27.61 -20.18 31.33
CA PRO A 33 -27.10 -21.55 31.56
C PRO A 33 -26.54 -22.23 30.29
N ARG A 34 -26.03 -23.46 30.44
CA ARG A 34 -25.76 -24.43 29.35
C ARG A 34 -26.99 -25.33 29.14
N HIS A 35 -27.12 -25.95 27.98
CA HIS A 35 -27.81 -27.24 27.87
C HIS A 35 -27.05 -28.24 26.98
N LEU A 36 -27.17 -29.52 27.34
CA LEU A 36 -26.57 -30.67 26.67
C LEU A 36 -27.60 -31.32 25.73
N SER A 37 -27.17 -32.02 24.68
CA SER A 37 -27.08 -33.50 24.72
C SER A 37 -27.06 -34.20 23.34
N LEU A 38 -26.48 -35.41 23.37
CA LEU A 38 -26.78 -36.62 22.58
C LEU A 38 -26.50 -36.70 21.07
N SER A 39 -25.50 -37.54 20.77
CA SER A 39 -25.33 -38.29 19.51
C SER A 39 -26.36 -39.43 19.38
N PRO A 40 -26.41 -40.10 18.22
CA PRO A 40 -25.95 -41.50 18.22
C PRO A 40 -24.92 -41.82 17.11
N ARG A 41 -24.46 -43.08 17.09
CA ARG A 41 -23.25 -43.58 16.41
C ARG A 41 -23.56 -44.52 15.23
N PHE A 42 -22.48 -44.88 14.52
CA PHE A 42 -22.22 -46.11 13.74
C PHE A 42 -22.85 -46.23 12.33
N CYS A 43 -21.98 -46.36 11.32
CA CYS A 43 -21.50 -47.69 10.91
C CYS A 43 -20.10 -47.58 10.27
N ALA A 44 -19.41 -48.70 10.06
CA ALA A 44 -17.98 -48.75 9.69
C ALA A 44 -17.69 -49.81 8.61
N LEU A 45 -16.41 -49.87 8.18
CA LEU A 45 -15.76 -50.94 7.40
C LEU A 45 -16.14 -51.00 5.89
N SER A 46 -15.25 -51.35 4.96
CA SER A 46 -13.82 -51.78 5.06
C SER A 46 -13.12 -51.88 3.69
N HIS A 47 -11.78 -51.68 3.67
CA HIS A 47 -10.77 -52.27 2.73
C HIS A 47 -10.94 -52.01 1.21
N LEU A 48 -9.96 -52.02 0.30
CA LEU A 48 -8.49 -52.26 0.19
C LEU A 48 -8.02 -51.41 -1.06
N ALA A 49 -6.77 -51.07 -1.38
CA ALA A 49 -5.42 -51.37 -0.85
C ALA A 49 -4.45 -50.18 -1.14
N ALA A 50 -3.12 -50.41 -1.16
CA ALA A 50 -2.09 -49.51 -1.69
C ALA A 50 -1.42 -50.11 -2.95
N PRO A 51 -0.65 -49.33 -3.74
CA PRO A 51 0.82 -49.42 -3.55
C PRO A 51 1.65 -48.13 -3.75
N GLN A 52 2.71 -48.04 -2.93
CA GLN A 52 4.08 -47.56 -3.21
C GLN A 52 4.36 -46.16 -3.80
N THR A 53 4.74 -45.25 -2.89
CA THR A 53 6.04 -44.51 -2.84
C THR A 53 6.75 -44.15 -4.15
N VAL A 54 6.93 -42.84 -4.35
CA VAL A 54 8.13 -42.26 -4.99
C VAL A 54 8.60 -41.13 -4.07
N ASP A 55 9.88 -41.12 -3.71
CA ASP A 55 10.54 -40.01 -3.02
C ASP A 55 10.66 -38.80 -3.96
N GLU A 56 10.31 -37.60 -3.49
CA GLU A 56 10.98 -36.38 -3.97
C GLU A 56 10.92 -35.26 -2.91
N SER A 57 12.06 -35.14 -2.22
CA SER A 57 12.61 -34.02 -1.45
C SER A 57 11.81 -32.72 -1.27
N ASP A 58 11.82 -32.28 -0.01
CA ASP A 58 11.56 -30.92 0.49
C ASP A 58 11.79 -29.80 -0.53
N ASN A 59 10.70 -29.11 -0.90
CA ASN A 59 10.75 -27.84 -1.61
C ASN A 59 10.24 -26.73 -0.68
N GLU A 60 11.03 -26.36 0.31
CA GLU A 60 10.84 -25.10 1.02
C GLU A 60 10.88 -23.96 0.01
N GLY A 61 9.77 -23.22 -0.11
CA GLY A 61 9.73 -22.01 -0.94
C GLY A 61 10.82 -21.03 -0.52
N PRO A 62 11.41 -20.27 -1.48
CA PRO A 62 12.63 -19.52 -1.23
C PRO A 62 12.45 -18.52 -0.08
N PRO A 63 13.39 -18.44 0.87
CA PRO A 63 13.30 -17.50 1.97
C PRO A 63 13.27 -16.07 1.41
N HIS A 64 12.21 -15.33 1.71
CA HIS A 64 12.14 -13.89 1.44
C HIS A 64 13.27 -13.22 2.21
N GLY A 65 14.37 -12.91 1.50
CA GLY A 65 15.64 -12.51 2.11
C GLY A 65 15.51 -11.25 2.97
N ASP A 66 15.37 -11.46 4.28
CA ASP A 66 15.36 -10.44 5.32
C ASP A 66 16.69 -9.70 5.33
N VAL A 67 16.69 -8.41 5.01
CA VAL A 67 17.86 -7.55 5.16
C VAL A 67 17.70 -6.73 6.44
N GLN A 68 18.53 -7.04 7.45
CA GLN A 68 18.69 -6.16 8.61
C GLN A 68 19.46 -4.91 8.19
N VAL A 69 18.74 -3.87 7.77
CA VAL A 69 19.36 -2.58 7.40
C VAL A 69 19.48 -1.71 8.66
N LYS A 70 20.70 -1.29 9.00
CA LYS A 70 20.95 -0.24 10.01
C LYS A 70 20.53 1.13 9.47
N LEU A 71 19.22 1.38 9.39
CA LEU A 71 18.65 2.71 9.19
C LEU A 71 18.33 3.33 10.55
N ALA A 72 18.65 4.61 10.71
CA ALA A 72 18.20 5.38 11.86
C ALA A 72 16.66 5.53 11.84
N LEU A 73 16.06 5.58 13.04
CA LEU A 73 14.60 5.55 13.25
C LEU A 73 13.85 6.65 12.48
N ASP A 74 14.43 7.85 12.39
CA ASP A 74 13.89 9.00 11.67
C ASP A 74 13.67 8.75 10.17
N ARG A 75 14.35 7.72 9.61
CA ARG A 75 14.30 7.37 8.19
C ARG A 75 13.32 6.23 7.88
N LEU A 76 12.91 5.48 8.89
CA LEU A 76 12.00 4.35 8.74
C LEU A 76 10.55 4.83 8.74
N PHE A 77 9.75 4.26 7.85
CA PHE A 77 8.31 4.36 7.93
C PHE A 77 7.76 3.16 8.70
N VAL A 78 7.07 3.45 9.82
CA VAL A 78 6.41 2.44 10.65
C VAL A 78 4.91 2.41 10.29
N PRO A 79 4.42 1.34 9.63
CA PRO A 79 3.01 1.22 9.29
C PRO A 79 2.14 0.96 10.52
N PRO A 80 0.83 1.21 10.43
CA PRO A 80 -0.09 1.03 11.55
C PRO A 80 -0.04 -0.38 12.14
N GLY A 81 0.14 -0.45 13.47
CA GLY A 81 0.22 -1.70 14.21
C GLY A 81 1.53 -2.48 14.05
N ALA A 82 2.54 -1.96 13.34
CA ALA A 82 3.92 -2.42 13.45
C ALA A 82 4.58 -1.83 14.70
N THR A 83 5.42 -2.60 15.38
CA THR A 83 6.27 -2.15 16.50
C THR A 83 7.74 -2.21 16.09
N VAL A 84 8.54 -1.39 16.77
CA VAL A 84 9.94 -1.10 16.42
C VAL A 84 10.69 -1.00 17.74
N ASP A 85 11.38 -2.08 18.12
CA ASP A 85 11.95 -2.24 19.46
C ASP A 85 13.26 -1.45 19.62
N ALA A 86 13.12 -0.20 20.06
CA ALA A 86 14.23 0.63 20.47
C ALA A 86 14.85 0.11 21.79
N GLY A 87 15.80 -0.83 21.67
CA GLY A 87 16.73 -1.12 22.75
C GLY A 87 17.67 0.06 23.03
N ASP A 88 18.54 -0.06 24.04
CA ASP A 88 19.43 1.01 24.53
C ASP A 88 20.56 1.46 23.56
N GLN A 89 20.41 1.22 22.25
CA GLN A 89 21.36 1.61 21.20
C GLN A 89 20.63 2.26 20.02
N GLU A 90 21.30 3.21 19.35
CA GLU A 90 20.77 4.02 18.24
C GLU A 90 20.38 3.24 16.95
N ALA A 91 20.37 1.89 17.00
CA ALA A 91 20.04 1.02 15.89
C ALA A 91 18.94 0.03 16.29
N VAL A 92 17.80 0.10 15.61
CA VAL A 92 16.65 -0.76 15.92
C VAL A 92 16.56 -1.96 14.99
N SER A 93 16.38 -3.14 15.59
CA SER A 93 16.06 -4.38 14.91
C SER A 93 14.59 -4.41 14.44
N ALA A 94 14.31 -3.72 13.33
CA ALA A 94 13.06 -3.86 12.60
C ALA A 94 13.29 -4.69 11.33
N ARG A 95 12.35 -5.58 10.98
CA ARG A 95 12.33 -6.21 9.64
C ARG A 95 11.88 -5.15 8.64
N VAL A 96 12.68 -4.87 7.62
CA VAL A 96 12.40 -3.82 6.62
C VAL A 96 12.22 -4.45 5.25
N LEU A 97 11.22 -4.00 4.49
CA LEU A 97 11.00 -4.41 3.11
C LEU A 97 12.23 -4.06 2.25
N LYS A 98 12.71 -5.01 1.45
CA LYS A 98 13.91 -4.85 0.62
C LYS A 98 13.75 -3.70 -0.38
N GLY A 99 14.75 -2.83 -0.48
CA GLY A 99 14.70 -1.66 -1.38
C GLY A 99 13.60 -0.66 -1.00
N SER A 100 13.35 -0.50 0.30
CA SER A 100 12.35 0.42 0.86
C SER A 100 12.87 1.04 2.18
N ASN A 101 12.08 1.90 2.80
CA ASN A 101 12.21 2.27 4.21
C ASN A 101 11.07 1.74 5.11
N ILE A 102 10.29 0.77 4.64
CA ILE A 102 9.02 0.36 5.26
C ILE A 102 9.23 -0.83 6.18
N VAL A 103 8.82 -0.69 7.44
CA VAL A 103 8.84 -1.78 8.43
C VAL A 103 7.75 -2.83 8.12
N LEU A 104 8.11 -4.09 8.31
CA LEU A 104 7.21 -5.24 8.34
C LEU A 104 6.67 -5.44 9.75
N GLY A 105 5.37 -5.25 9.91
CA GLY A 105 4.59 -5.52 11.11
C GLY A 105 3.71 -6.78 10.99
N PRO A 106 2.92 -7.09 12.04
CA PRO A 106 2.19 -8.35 12.18
C PRO A 106 1.02 -8.56 11.21
N TYR A 107 0.68 -7.54 10.42
CA TYR A 107 -0.39 -7.59 9.41
C TYR A 107 0.10 -8.00 8.02
N ALA A 108 1.42 -7.99 7.77
CA ALA A 108 2.04 -8.52 6.56
C ALA A 108 1.94 -10.05 6.54
N ARG A 109 0.97 -10.59 5.78
CA ARG A 109 0.65 -12.04 5.75
C ARG A 109 0.85 -12.63 4.35
N GLY A 110 0.83 -13.96 4.27
CA GLY A 110 0.99 -14.72 3.01
C GLY A 110 -0.14 -14.53 1.98
N ASP A 111 -1.20 -13.80 2.33
CA ASP A 111 -2.33 -13.42 1.48
C ASP A 111 -2.03 -12.24 0.53
N ALA A 112 -0.74 -11.90 0.37
CA ALA A 112 -0.22 -10.91 -0.56
C ALA A 112 -0.16 -11.41 -2.03
N GLN A 113 -0.21 -12.72 -2.27
CA GLN A 113 -0.09 -13.28 -3.62
C GLN A 113 -1.28 -12.88 -4.52
N VAL A 114 -1.05 -12.72 -5.82
CA VAL A 114 -2.11 -12.46 -6.81
C VAL A 114 -2.44 -13.74 -7.57
N VAL A 115 -3.70 -14.19 -7.48
CA VAL A 115 -4.25 -15.39 -8.13
C VAL A 115 -5.06 -14.99 -9.37
N ASN A 116 -6.02 -14.07 -9.22
CA ASN A 116 -6.79 -13.48 -10.32
C ASN A 116 -6.85 -11.95 -10.20
N ALA A 117 -7.02 -11.27 -11.33
CA ALA A 117 -6.99 -9.82 -11.43
C ALA A 117 -7.74 -9.34 -12.68
N ASP A 118 -8.98 -8.91 -12.51
CA ASP A 118 -9.94 -8.74 -13.61
C ASP A 118 -10.39 -7.27 -13.71
N PHE A 119 -10.49 -6.75 -14.93
CA PHE A 119 -10.96 -5.38 -15.17
C PHE A 119 -12.48 -5.31 -14.96
N VAL A 120 -12.92 -4.41 -14.08
CA VAL A 120 -14.34 -4.27 -13.71
C VAL A 120 -15.00 -3.10 -14.42
N LYS A 121 -14.45 -1.88 -14.29
CA LYS A 121 -15.08 -0.67 -14.83
C LYS A 121 -14.08 0.46 -15.06
N SER A 122 -14.36 1.26 -16.08
CA SER A 122 -13.78 2.58 -16.32
C SER A 122 -14.81 3.65 -15.96
N SER A 123 -14.48 4.56 -15.04
CA SER A 123 -15.42 5.53 -14.46
C SER A 123 -14.99 6.96 -14.74
N VAL A 124 -15.88 7.78 -15.32
CA VAL A 124 -15.62 9.19 -15.66
C VAL A 124 -15.87 10.11 -14.47
N ARG A 125 -16.73 9.72 -13.52
CA ARG A 125 -16.99 10.44 -12.27
C ARG A 125 -16.67 9.51 -11.07
N PRO A 126 -16.26 10.05 -9.90
CA PRO A 126 -16.07 9.22 -8.70
C PRO A 126 -17.35 8.49 -8.28
N ASP A 127 -18.51 9.08 -8.57
CA ASP A 127 -19.81 8.48 -8.28
C ASP A 127 -20.09 7.18 -9.04
N ASP A 128 -19.51 7.02 -10.23
CA ASP A 128 -19.70 5.85 -11.09
C ASP A 128 -18.86 4.64 -10.65
N CYS A 129 -17.92 4.83 -9.72
CA CYS A 129 -17.03 3.78 -9.23
C CYS A 129 -17.80 2.65 -8.53
N PRO A 130 -17.27 1.41 -8.50
CA PRO A 130 -17.81 0.33 -7.67
C PRO A 130 -18.03 0.79 -6.21
N ARG A 131 -19.12 0.35 -5.58
CA ARG A 131 -19.47 0.70 -4.18
C ARG A 131 -19.73 -0.54 -3.30
N ASP A 132 -19.07 -1.65 -3.61
CA ASP A 132 -19.12 -2.91 -2.86
C ASP A 132 -18.32 -2.89 -1.54
N GLY A 133 -17.56 -1.82 -1.28
CA GLY A 133 -16.86 -1.59 -0.02
C GLY A 133 -15.50 -2.29 0.09
N LEU A 134 -15.02 -2.94 -0.98
CA LEU A 134 -13.73 -3.62 -0.96
C LEU A 134 -12.56 -2.61 -0.88
N PRO A 135 -11.47 -2.92 -0.16
CA PRO A 135 -10.26 -2.11 -0.08
C PRO A 135 -9.72 -1.66 -1.45
N GLU A 136 -9.53 -0.35 -1.63
CA GLU A 136 -9.00 0.26 -2.85
C GLU A 136 -7.56 0.77 -2.65
N PHE A 137 -6.70 0.48 -3.62
CA PHE A 137 -5.32 0.93 -3.69
C PHE A 137 -5.08 1.66 -5.01
N ALA A 138 -4.83 2.97 -4.95
CA ALA A 138 -4.78 3.80 -6.15
C ALA A 138 -3.34 4.07 -6.61
N LEU A 139 -3.04 3.80 -7.88
CA LEU A 139 -1.82 4.21 -8.56
C LEU A 139 -2.00 5.60 -9.18
N VAL A 140 -1.18 6.55 -8.79
CA VAL A 140 -1.14 7.91 -9.36
C VAL A 140 0.31 8.30 -9.69
N GLY A 141 0.51 9.36 -10.46
CA GLY A 141 1.82 9.72 -11.00
C GLY A 141 1.74 10.28 -12.41
N ARG A 142 2.77 11.01 -12.81
CA ARG A 142 2.83 11.77 -14.07
C ARG A 142 2.37 10.94 -15.28
N SER A 143 1.79 11.58 -16.28
CA SER A 143 1.54 10.95 -17.58
C SER A 143 2.82 10.28 -18.12
N ASN A 144 2.69 9.04 -18.61
CA ASN A 144 3.77 8.14 -19.05
C ASN A 144 4.83 7.73 -18.00
N VAL A 145 4.64 7.96 -16.69
CA VAL A 145 5.59 7.52 -15.63
C VAL A 145 5.69 6.00 -15.43
N GLY A 146 4.81 5.21 -16.07
CA GLY A 146 4.81 3.74 -15.98
C GLY A 146 3.70 3.10 -15.16
N LYS A 147 2.69 3.85 -14.67
CA LYS A 147 1.56 3.32 -13.86
C LYS A 147 0.97 2.00 -14.37
N SER A 148 0.45 2.00 -15.59
CA SER A 148 -0.20 0.83 -16.18
C SER A 148 0.81 -0.32 -16.47
N SER A 149 2.11 -0.03 -16.60
CA SER A 149 3.17 -1.04 -16.67
C SER A 149 3.45 -1.67 -15.30
N LEU A 150 3.48 -0.87 -14.24
CA LEU A 150 3.61 -1.36 -12.86
C LEU A 150 2.38 -2.18 -12.47
N LEU A 151 1.18 -1.73 -12.82
CA LEU A 151 -0.07 -2.48 -12.62
C LEU A 151 0.03 -3.88 -13.24
N ASN A 152 0.34 -3.96 -14.54
CA ASN A 152 0.52 -5.22 -15.24
C ASN A 152 1.62 -6.13 -14.64
N SER A 153 2.69 -5.54 -14.09
CA SER A 153 3.73 -6.26 -13.34
C SER A 153 3.19 -6.82 -12.02
N ILE A 154 2.56 -5.99 -11.17
CA ILE A 154 1.93 -6.39 -9.90
C ILE A 154 1.03 -7.63 -10.10
N VAL A 155 0.10 -7.54 -11.05
CA VAL A 155 -0.87 -8.62 -11.32
C VAL A 155 -0.36 -9.76 -12.22
N ARG A 156 0.91 -9.71 -12.66
CA ARG A 156 1.53 -10.65 -13.63
C ARG A 156 0.75 -10.87 -14.95
N ARG A 157 -0.07 -9.91 -15.40
CA ARG A 157 -0.84 -10.00 -16.66
C ARG A 157 -0.34 -8.96 -17.67
N LYS A 158 0.13 -9.40 -18.85
CA LYS A 158 0.85 -8.55 -19.81
C LYS A 158 0.02 -7.46 -20.53
N ARG A 159 -1.32 -7.46 -20.41
CA ARG A 159 -2.23 -6.52 -21.09
C ARG A 159 -3.52 -6.20 -20.30
N LEU A 160 -3.53 -6.34 -18.98
CA LEU A 160 -4.75 -6.06 -18.19
C LEU A 160 -5.08 -4.56 -18.22
N ALA A 161 -4.09 -3.72 -17.92
CA ALA A 161 -4.15 -2.29 -18.19
C ALA A 161 -3.50 -1.96 -19.54
N LEU A 162 -4.13 -1.08 -20.32
CA LEU A 162 -3.62 -0.65 -21.62
C LEU A 162 -2.42 0.29 -21.46
N THR A 163 -1.24 -0.16 -21.84
CA THR A 163 -0.03 0.69 -21.89
C THR A 163 0.03 1.46 -23.20
N SER A 164 0.30 2.76 -23.14
CA SER A 164 0.52 3.60 -24.33
C SER A 164 1.71 4.54 -24.15
N LYS A 165 2.43 4.79 -25.24
CA LYS A 165 3.46 5.84 -25.29
C LYS A 165 2.86 7.23 -25.52
N LYS A 166 1.60 7.34 -25.96
CA LYS A 166 0.90 8.62 -26.11
C LYS A 166 0.30 9.06 -24.76
N PRO A 167 0.76 10.17 -24.14
CA PRO A 167 0.22 10.63 -22.87
C PRO A 167 -1.21 11.17 -23.03
N GLY A 168 -1.97 11.25 -21.93
CA GLY A 168 -3.39 11.69 -21.93
C GLY A 168 -4.43 10.62 -22.32
N LYS A 169 -4.02 9.35 -22.50
CA LYS A 169 -4.89 8.23 -22.89
C LYS A 169 -5.85 7.73 -21.80
N THR A 170 -5.39 7.68 -20.54
CA THR A 170 -6.21 7.25 -19.39
C THR A 170 -7.02 8.44 -18.88
N GLN A 171 -8.30 8.53 -19.27
CA GLN A 171 -9.21 9.63 -18.91
C GLN A 171 -10.26 9.31 -17.84
N CYS A 172 -10.20 8.09 -17.32
CA CYS A 172 -11.16 7.54 -16.38
C CYS A 172 -10.42 6.86 -15.23
N ILE A 173 -11.10 6.67 -14.10
CA ILE A 173 -10.64 5.80 -13.01
C ILE A 173 -10.89 4.35 -13.43
N ASN A 174 -9.84 3.56 -13.62
CA ASN A 174 -9.97 2.15 -13.99
C ASN A 174 -9.84 1.24 -12.76
N HIS A 175 -10.86 0.43 -12.48
CA HIS A 175 -10.87 -0.51 -11.36
C HIS A 175 -10.54 -1.92 -11.85
N PHE A 176 -9.54 -2.54 -11.21
CA PHE A 176 -9.14 -3.92 -11.42
C PHE A 176 -9.32 -4.69 -10.11
N LYS A 177 -10.27 -5.62 -10.06
CA LYS A 177 -10.56 -6.43 -8.87
C LYS A 177 -9.55 -7.56 -8.79
N VAL A 178 -8.90 -7.71 -7.64
CA VAL A 178 -7.81 -8.68 -7.43
C VAL A 178 -8.21 -9.64 -6.31
N ASN A 179 -8.04 -10.94 -6.54
CA ASN A 179 -8.44 -12.02 -5.64
C ASN A 179 -9.86 -11.87 -5.07
N ASP A 180 -10.77 -11.29 -5.86
CA ASP A 180 -12.15 -10.94 -5.49
C ASP A 180 -12.34 -10.13 -4.18
N SER A 181 -11.27 -9.57 -3.61
CA SER A 181 -11.22 -9.08 -2.23
C SER A 181 -10.67 -7.66 -2.08
N TRP A 182 -10.07 -7.08 -3.13
CA TRP A 182 -9.59 -5.71 -3.14
C TRP A 182 -9.44 -5.18 -4.58
N TYR A 183 -9.26 -3.87 -4.73
CA TYR A 183 -9.10 -3.19 -6.02
C TYR A 183 -7.73 -2.54 -6.17
N LEU A 184 -7.08 -2.80 -7.31
CA LEU A 184 -6.01 -1.95 -7.83
C LEU A 184 -6.65 -0.92 -8.77
N VAL A 185 -6.39 0.36 -8.55
CA VAL A 185 -7.06 1.45 -9.26
C VAL A 185 -6.02 2.27 -10.05
N ASP A 186 -6.11 2.28 -11.39
CA ASP A 186 -5.26 3.15 -12.24
C ASP A 186 -5.93 4.51 -12.38
N LEU A 187 -5.37 5.52 -11.73
CA LEU A 187 -5.83 6.90 -11.84
C LEU A 187 -5.19 7.60 -13.04
N PRO A 188 -5.83 8.64 -13.58
CA PRO A 188 -5.22 9.44 -14.63
C PRO A 188 -3.90 10.09 -14.21
N GLY A 189 -3.02 10.29 -15.19
CA GLY A 189 -1.69 10.85 -14.95
C GLY A 189 -1.63 12.36 -15.10
N TYR A 190 -1.34 13.06 -13.99
CA TYR A 190 -1.14 14.52 -13.99
C TYR A 190 -0.02 14.98 -14.94
N GLY A 191 0.03 16.29 -15.20
CA GLY A 191 1.12 16.92 -15.93
C GLY A 191 1.11 16.71 -17.44
N TYR A 192 -0.03 16.36 -18.05
CA TYR A 192 -0.14 16.26 -19.51
C TYR A 192 -0.13 17.66 -20.15
N ALA A 193 1.05 18.09 -20.57
CA ALA A 193 1.33 19.45 -21.07
C ALA A 193 0.62 19.83 -22.39
N SER A 194 -0.09 18.90 -23.03
CA SER A 194 -0.89 19.16 -24.24
C SER A 194 -2.41 19.20 -23.97
N ALA A 195 -2.86 18.92 -22.74
CA ALA A 195 -4.27 19.15 -22.38
C ALA A 195 -4.58 20.66 -22.31
N PRO A 196 -5.78 21.11 -22.72
CA PRO A 196 -6.28 22.46 -22.42
C PRO A 196 -6.24 22.77 -20.92
N GLN A 197 -6.18 24.05 -20.55
CA GLN A 197 -6.06 24.46 -19.14
C GLN A 197 -7.29 24.06 -18.32
N GLU A 198 -8.50 24.16 -18.89
CA GLU A 198 -9.76 23.69 -18.27
C GLU A 198 -9.72 22.20 -17.95
N ALA A 199 -9.26 21.38 -18.91
CA ALA A 199 -9.08 19.96 -18.67
C ALA A 199 -8.12 19.71 -17.50
N ARG A 200 -6.97 20.41 -17.43
CA ARG A 200 -6.00 20.34 -16.30
C ARG A 200 -6.67 20.61 -14.95
N THR A 201 -7.43 21.68 -14.85
CA THR A 201 -8.18 22.03 -13.63
C THR A 201 -9.16 20.92 -13.25
N ASN A 202 -9.92 20.42 -14.22
CA ASN A 202 -10.89 19.34 -14.00
C ASN A 202 -10.23 18.04 -13.53
N TRP A 203 -9.03 17.70 -13.99
CA TRP A 203 -8.30 16.50 -13.51
C TRP A 203 -7.88 16.60 -12.04
N ASP A 204 -7.37 17.76 -11.62
CA ASP A 204 -6.92 17.97 -10.25
C ASP A 204 -8.13 17.93 -9.29
N GLU A 205 -9.24 18.59 -9.66
CA GLU A 205 -10.50 18.51 -8.91
C GLU A 205 -11.10 17.11 -8.89
N PHE A 206 -11.15 16.43 -10.04
CA PHE A 206 -11.63 15.04 -10.14
C PHE A 206 -10.85 14.08 -9.24
N THR A 207 -9.51 14.18 -9.27
CA THR A 207 -8.64 13.30 -8.48
C THR A 207 -8.70 13.64 -6.99
N ARG A 208 -8.83 14.92 -6.63
CA ARG A 208 -9.17 15.39 -5.27
C ARG A 208 -10.48 14.78 -4.80
N ASN A 209 -11.53 14.89 -5.61
CA ASN A 209 -12.86 14.42 -5.25
C ASN A 209 -12.89 12.89 -5.06
N TYR A 210 -12.19 12.11 -5.90
CA TYR A 210 -12.01 10.68 -5.66
C TYR A 210 -11.27 10.41 -4.32
N PHE A 211 -10.12 11.06 -4.07
CA PHE A 211 -9.39 10.87 -2.81
C PHE A 211 -10.14 11.36 -1.56
N LEU A 212 -11.07 12.31 -1.68
CA LEU A 212 -11.84 12.83 -0.55
C LEU A 212 -13.15 12.05 -0.31
N SER A 213 -13.84 11.63 -1.37
CA SER A 213 -15.13 10.92 -1.25
C SER A 213 -15.00 9.41 -0.98
N ARG A 214 -13.86 8.78 -1.30
CA ARG A 214 -13.76 7.33 -1.27
C ARG A 214 -13.28 6.78 0.08
N GLU A 215 -14.22 6.21 0.84
CA GLU A 215 -14.00 5.63 2.18
C GLU A 215 -13.21 4.32 2.16
N SER A 216 -13.38 3.51 1.10
CA SER A 216 -12.64 2.26 0.84
C SER A 216 -11.19 2.48 0.40
N LEU A 217 -10.77 3.72 0.09
CA LEU A 217 -9.41 4.02 -0.36
C LEU A 217 -8.41 3.92 0.80
N VAL A 218 -7.70 2.80 0.86
CA VAL A 218 -6.73 2.50 1.93
C VAL A 218 -5.44 3.28 1.75
N SER A 219 -4.92 3.34 0.52
CA SER A 219 -3.65 4.02 0.23
C SER A 219 -3.50 4.49 -1.20
N VAL A 220 -2.73 5.56 -1.38
CA VAL A 220 -2.36 6.13 -2.68
C VAL A 220 -0.87 5.93 -2.91
N PHE A 221 -0.54 5.32 -4.04
CA PHE A 221 0.80 5.04 -4.53
C PHE A 221 1.19 6.06 -5.61
N LEU A 222 1.99 7.04 -5.25
CA LEU A 222 2.55 8.05 -6.17
C LEU A 222 3.83 7.51 -6.84
N LEU A 223 3.75 7.23 -8.14
CA LEU A 223 4.89 6.81 -8.95
C LEU A 223 5.70 8.01 -9.40
N ILE A 224 6.99 7.98 -9.06
CA ILE A 224 8.02 8.93 -9.47
C ILE A 224 9.07 8.18 -10.28
N ASP A 225 9.46 8.74 -11.42
CA ASP A 225 10.48 8.20 -12.32
C ASP A 225 11.88 8.53 -11.80
N ALA A 226 12.61 7.51 -11.35
CA ALA A 226 13.98 7.62 -10.84
C ALA A 226 15.03 7.86 -11.94
N SER A 227 14.72 7.56 -13.21
CA SER A 227 15.68 7.70 -14.31
C SER A 227 15.99 9.16 -14.67
N ILE A 228 15.24 10.11 -14.10
CA ILE A 228 15.38 11.54 -14.35
C ILE A 228 15.43 12.35 -13.03
N PRO A 229 15.98 13.58 -13.06
CA PRO A 229 15.89 14.51 -11.94
C PRO A 229 14.44 14.80 -11.54
N ALA A 230 14.23 14.87 -10.22
CA ALA A 230 12.97 15.25 -9.58
C ALA A 230 12.34 16.49 -10.23
N LYS A 231 11.10 16.38 -10.74
CA LYS A 231 10.38 17.53 -11.29
C LYS A 231 9.55 18.22 -10.23
N LYS A 232 9.43 19.54 -10.35
CA LYS A 232 8.63 20.37 -9.44
C LYS A 232 7.19 19.86 -9.30
N ILE A 233 6.55 19.45 -10.40
CA ILE A 233 5.18 18.92 -10.38
C ILE A 233 5.05 17.64 -9.54
N ASP A 234 6.06 16.78 -9.53
CA ASP A 234 6.06 15.55 -8.74
C ASP A 234 6.20 15.86 -7.24
N LEU A 235 7.01 16.88 -6.89
CA LEU A 235 7.14 17.40 -5.53
C LEU A 235 5.89 18.16 -5.06
N ASP A 236 5.30 19.01 -5.90
CA ASP A 236 4.05 19.72 -5.60
C ASP A 236 2.91 18.71 -5.32
N TYR A 237 2.81 17.64 -6.13
CA TYR A 237 1.79 16.60 -5.97
C TYR A 237 2.01 15.77 -4.70
N ALA A 238 3.25 15.41 -4.39
CA ALA A 238 3.60 14.71 -3.15
C ALA A 238 3.32 15.56 -1.90
N SER A 239 3.68 16.85 -1.92
CA SER A 239 3.39 17.81 -0.85
C SER A 239 1.90 17.99 -0.64
N TRP A 240 1.11 18.02 -1.73
CA TRP A 240 -0.35 18.09 -1.66
C TRP A 240 -0.98 16.80 -1.08
N LEU A 241 -0.54 15.62 -1.53
CA LEU A 241 -0.99 14.34 -0.95
C LEU A 241 -0.73 14.29 0.56
N GLY A 242 0.49 14.64 0.99
CA GLY A 242 0.87 14.69 2.41
C GLY A 242 0.32 15.87 3.21
N GLN A 243 -0.51 16.74 2.62
CA GLN A 243 -1.08 17.95 3.24
C GLN A 243 -0.07 18.97 3.80
N ASN A 244 1.19 18.90 3.39
CA ASN A 244 2.29 19.65 3.98
C ASN A 244 2.67 20.92 3.19
N LYS A 245 3.31 21.87 3.87
CA LYS A 245 3.71 23.18 3.32
C LYS A 245 5.06 23.15 2.60
N ARG A 246 5.20 24.01 1.58
CA ARG A 246 6.29 23.99 0.59
C ARG A 246 7.56 24.72 1.05
N LYS A 247 8.75 24.14 0.82
CA LYS A 247 10.05 24.84 0.78
C LYS A 247 10.68 24.72 -0.62
N LYS A 248 11.59 25.64 -1.02
CA LYS A 248 12.17 25.69 -2.38
C LYS A 248 13.62 25.18 -2.37
N LYS A 249 13.97 24.24 -3.28
CA LYS A 249 15.36 23.91 -3.65
C LYS A 249 15.50 23.29 -5.06
N LYS A 250 16.75 23.23 -5.53
CA LYS A 250 17.31 22.63 -6.77
C LYS A 250 18.70 22.06 -6.38
N ASN A 251 19.36 21.11 -7.06
CA ASN A 251 19.17 20.42 -8.35
C ASN A 251 19.34 18.89 -8.16
N GLY A 252 19.01 18.08 -9.17
CA GLY A 252 19.16 16.61 -9.14
C GLY A 252 20.48 16.05 -9.70
N GLY A 253 20.68 14.74 -9.53
CA GLY A 253 21.87 14.00 -9.92
C GLY A 253 21.92 13.57 -11.40
N ARG A 254 22.96 12.80 -11.74
CA ARG A 254 23.23 12.22 -13.07
C ARG A 254 22.82 10.74 -13.17
N ARG A 255 22.72 10.01 -12.05
CA ARG A 255 22.38 8.58 -12.00
C ARG A 255 21.03 8.31 -11.31
N PRO A 256 20.36 7.18 -11.56
CA PRO A 256 19.09 6.85 -10.90
C PRO A 256 19.19 6.81 -9.37
N GLU A 257 20.29 6.31 -8.83
CA GLU A 257 20.56 6.20 -7.39
C GLU A 257 20.67 7.60 -6.77
N GLU A 258 21.49 8.47 -7.39
CA GLU A 258 21.63 9.88 -7.01
C GLU A 258 20.29 10.65 -7.12
N ASN A 259 19.46 10.34 -8.13
CA ASN A 259 18.13 10.94 -8.27
C ASN A 259 17.18 10.49 -7.16
N VAL A 260 17.23 9.21 -6.74
CA VAL A 260 16.44 8.72 -5.60
C VAL A 260 16.91 9.37 -4.30
N GLU A 261 18.21 9.43 -4.03
CA GLU A 261 18.75 10.10 -2.84
C GLU A 261 18.41 11.59 -2.82
N THR A 262 18.56 12.28 -3.96
CA THR A 262 18.16 13.70 -4.09
C THR A 262 16.66 13.87 -3.86
N PHE A 263 15.82 13.00 -4.43
CA PHE A 263 14.37 13.05 -4.21
C PHE A 263 13.99 12.78 -2.75
N GLN A 264 14.65 11.81 -2.09
CA GLN A 264 14.45 11.53 -0.67
C GLN A 264 14.90 12.71 0.22
N GLY A 265 16.04 13.32 -0.07
CA GLY A 265 16.53 14.51 0.63
C GLY A 265 15.59 15.70 0.45
N LEU A 266 15.13 15.94 -0.79
CA LEU A 266 14.14 16.98 -1.08
C LEU A 266 12.82 16.72 -0.36
N ILE A 267 12.24 15.52 -0.46
CA ILE A 267 10.91 15.25 0.09
C ILE A 267 10.88 15.29 1.62
N ARG A 268 11.99 14.95 2.31
CA ARG A 268 12.10 15.13 3.77
C ARG A 268 11.95 16.60 4.21
N GLU A 269 12.25 17.59 3.37
CA GLU A 269 11.98 19.00 3.70
C GLU A 269 10.47 19.34 3.76
N TYR A 270 9.59 18.42 3.34
CA TYR A 270 8.14 18.57 3.24
C TYR A 270 7.34 17.58 4.13
N PHE A 271 7.98 16.73 4.93
CA PHE A 271 7.27 15.77 5.79
C PHE A 271 7.91 15.70 7.17
N GLU A 272 7.08 15.65 8.21
CA GLU A 272 7.55 15.56 9.62
C GLU A 272 8.21 14.22 9.93
N ALA A 273 7.73 13.13 9.31
CA ALA A 273 8.32 11.81 9.33
C ALA A 273 8.73 11.38 7.91
N ALA A 274 9.74 10.51 7.77
CA ALA A 274 10.17 10.05 6.45
C ALA A 274 9.03 9.35 5.69
N PRO A 275 8.61 9.86 4.51
CA PRO A 275 7.48 9.28 3.81
C PRO A 275 7.84 7.88 3.28
N PRO A 276 6.89 6.93 3.29
CA PRO A 276 7.15 5.57 2.85
C PRO A 276 7.48 5.49 1.36
N TRP A 277 8.54 4.75 1.02
CA TRP A 277 8.95 4.51 -0.36
C TRP A 277 9.40 3.08 -0.62
N ILE A 278 9.18 2.61 -1.84
CA ILE A 278 9.70 1.35 -2.39
C ILE A 278 10.32 1.66 -3.77
N MET A 279 11.48 1.05 -4.06
CA MET A 279 12.12 1.02 -5.38
C MET A 279 11.49 -0.06 -6.26
N THR A 280 11.15 0.27 -7.50
CA THR A 280 10.34 -0.60 -8.37
C THR A 280 10.84 -0.61 -9.80
N SER A 281 10.80 -1.76 -10.47
CA SER A 281 11.02 -1.86 -11.92
C SER A 281 10.06 -2.84 -12.56
N SER A 282 9.20 -2.37 -13.47
CA SER A 282 8.28 -3.23 -14.22
C SER A 282 8.97 -4.14 -15.24
N VAL A 283 10.27 -3.94 -15.50
CA VAL A 283 11.08 -4.75 -16.42
C VAL A 283 11.69 -5.94 -15.70
N THR A 284 12.28 -5.71 -14.52
CA THR A 284 12.92 -6.76 -13.70
C THR A 284 11.99 -7.35 -12.63
N ASN A 285 10.78 -6.80 -12.46
CA ASN A 285 9.84 -7.06 -11.37
C ASN A 285 10.37 -6.76 -9.96
N GLN A 286 11.46 -5.98 -9.84
CA GLN A 286 11.96 -5.47 -8.56
C GLN A 286 10.87 -4.66 -7.83
N GLY A 287 10.77 -4.82 -6.51
CA GLY A 287 9.83 -4.10 -5.66
C GLY A 287 8.40 -4.63 -5.71
N ARG A 288 8.11 -5.63 -6.56
CA ARG A 288 6.75 -6.12 -6.80
C ARG A 288 6.20 -6.87 -5.59
N ASP A 289 6.96 -7.80 -5.04
CA ASP A 289 6.51 -8.61 -3.91
C ASP A 289 6.54 -7.79 -2.62
N GLU A 290 7.43 -6.79 -2.52
CA GLU A 290 7.46 -5.80 -1.46
C GLU A 290 6.24 -4.85 -1.50
N ILE A 291 5.80 -4.43 -2.69
CA ILE A 291 4.52 -3.72 -2.88
C ILE A 291 3.37 -4.59 -2.37
N LEU A 292 3.28 -5.84 -2.83
CA LEU A 292 2.18 -6.74 -2.48
C LEU A 292 2.12 -7.03 -0.97
N LEU A 293 3.27 -7.23 -0.34
CA LEU A 293 3.36 -7.48 1.10
C LEU A 293 2.99 -6.23 1.92
N HIS A 294 3.37 -5.03 1.44
CA HIS A 294 2.89 -3.78 2.03
C HIS A 294 1.39 -3.58 1.85
N MET A 295 0.82 -3.91 0.69
CA MET A 295 -0.62 -3.83 0.43
C MET A 295 -1.41 -4.80 1.31
N SER A 296 -0.96 -6.05 1.46
CA SER A 296 -1.49 -7.03 2.42
C SER A 296 -1.52 -6.44 3.82
N GLN A 297 -0.39 -5.88 4.29
CA GLN A 297 -0.30 -5.27 5.60
C GLN A 297 -1.31 -4.15 5.85
N LEU A 298 -1.47 -3.21 4.90
CA LEU A 298 -2.44 -2.12 5.04
C LEU A 298 -3.88 -2.62 4.95
N ARG A 299 -4.16 -3.54 4.02
CA ARG A 299 -5.48 -4.17 3.86
C ARG A 299 -5.89 -4.89 5.13
N ASN A 300 -4.98 -5.67 5.72
CA ASN A 300 -5.25 -6.50 6.88
C ASN A 300 -5.35 -5.68 8.18
N TYR A 301 -4.73 -4.51 8.24
CA TYR A 301 -4.99 -3.53 9.28
C TYR A 301 -6.38 -2.89 9.10
N TRP A 302 -6.70 -2.39 7.90
CA TRP A 302 -7.98 -1.73 7.58
C TRP A 302 -9.20 -2.67 7.73
N LEU A 303 -9.07 -3.96 7.39
CA LEU A 303 -10.13 -4.94 7.59
C LEU A 303 -10.41 -5.28 9.07
N LYS A 304 -9.56 -4.81 10.00
CA LYS A 304 -9.66 -5.08 11.44
C LYS A 304 -10.12 -3.86 12.25
N HIS A 305 -9.99 -2.65 11.72
CA HIS A 305 -10.12 -1.38 12.44
C HIS A 305 -10.94 -0.34 11.67
#